data_AF-A0A0R1EX02-F1
#
_entry.id   AF-A0A0R1EX02-F1
#
_cell.length_a   1.000
_cell.length_b   1.000
_cell.length_c   1.000
_cell.angle_alpha   90.00
_cell.angle_beta   90.00
_cell.angle_gamma   90.00
#
_symmetry.space_group_name_H-M   'P 1'
#
loop_
_entity.id
_entity.type
_entity.pdbx_description
1 polymer ?
#
loop_
_entity_poly.entity_id
_entity_poly.type
_entity_poly.pdbx_seq_one_letter_code
_entity_poly.pdbx_strand_id
1 'polypeptide(L)' 'MEADFSGVIEKVYENSALVNITDYDAKTDSMNIQDLQNKAVISFGKMKLVSAK' A
#
# COMPACT_ATOMS: atom_id res chain seq x y z
N MET A 1 -0.55 -8.05 -6.07
CA MET A 1 -1.48 -7.05 -6.61
C MET A 1 -1.20 -6.89 -8.08
N GLU A 2 -2.26 -6.77 -8.87
CA GLU A 2 -2.19 -6.66 -10.32
C GLU A 2 -2.15 -5.20 -10.79
N ALA A 3 -2.78 -4.30 -10.03
CA ALA A 3 -2.75 -2.87 -10.26
C ALA A 3 -1.92 -2.10 -9.21
N ASP A 4 -1.60 -0.85 -9.52
CA ASP A 4 -1.06 0.09 -8.54
C ASP A 4 -2.10 0.38 -7.45
N PHE A 5 -1.62 0.60 -6.24
CA PHE A 5 -2.45 0.98 -5.10
C PHE A 5 -1.83 2.15 -4.36
N SER A 6 -2.66 2.88 -3.61
CA SER A 6 -2.20 3.95 -2.75
C SER A 6 -2.77 3.82 -1.35
N GLY A 7 -2.07 4.44 -0.40
CA GLY A 7 -2.36 4.27 1.00
C GLY A 7 -1.61 5.25 1.88
N VAL A 8 -1.90 5.16 3.17
CA VAL A 8 -1.31 6.02 4.19
C VAL A 8 -0.23 5.24 4.92
N ILE A 9 0.93 5.85 5.13
CA ILE A 9 1.99 5.26 5.93
C ILE A 9 1.54 5.22 7.40
N GLU A 10 1.43 4.03 7.98
CA GLU A 10 1.16 3.85 9.41
C GLU A 10 2.45 3.76 10.23
N LYS A 11 3.50 3.13 9.69
CA LYS A 11 4.76 2.93 10.40
C LYS A 11 5.92 2.97 9.42
N VAL A 12 6.99 3.65 9.81
CA VAL A 12 8.23 3.78 9.03
C VAL A 12 9.27 2.85 9.66
N TYR A 13 9.93 2.05 8.81
CA TYR A 13 11.09 1.24 9.14
C TYR A 13 12.32 1.79 8.39
N GLU A 14 13.47 1.15 8.56
CA GLU A 14 14.74 1.63 8.00
C GLU A 14 14.73 1.70 6.46
N ASN A 15 14.13 0.70 5.79
CA ASN A 15 14.11 0.61 4.31
C ASN A 15 12.70 0.39 3.73
N SER A 16 11.67 0.45 4.57
CA SER A 16 10.29 0.14 4.21
C SER A 16 9.30 0.89 5.09
N ALA A 17 8.03 0.92 4.66
CA ALA A 17 6.93 1.40 5.47
C ALA A 17 5.79 0.38 5.50
N LEU A 18 5.12 0.29 6.63
CA LEU A 18 3.78 -0.28 6.73
C LEU A 18 2.80 0.75 6.16
N VAL A 19 2.09 0.35 5.12
CA VAL A 19 1.09 1.14 4.43
C VAL A 19 -0.28 0.53 4.71
N ASN A 20 -1.21 1.36 5.17
CA ASN A 20 -2.64 1.05 5.18
C ASN A 20 -3.21 1.44 3.82
N ILE A 21 -3.64 0.44 3.05
CA ILE A 21 -4.12 0.59 1.68
C ILE A 21 -5.52 1.18 1.72
N THR A 22 -5.70 2.32 1.04
CA THR A 22 -6.99 3.05 1.03
C THR A 22 -7.59 3.14 -0.37
N ASP A 23 -6.77 2.97 -1.41
CA ASP A 23 -7.18 3.06 -2.80
C ASP A 23 -6.50 1.96 -3.59
N TYR A 24 -7.30 1.17 -4.31
CA TYR A 24 -6.89 -0.02 -5.04
C TYR A 24 -7.95 -0.39 -6.07
N ASP A 25 -7.59 -1.20 -7.06
CA ASP A 25 -8.57 -1.73 -8.01
C ASP A 25 -9.43 -2.83 -7.35
N ALA A 26 -10.68 -2.51 -7.04
CA ALA A 26 -11.60 -3.45 -6.40
C ALA A 26 -12.00 -4.64 -7.30
N LYS A 27 -11.85 -4.54 -8.63
CA LYS A 27 -12.20 -5.62 -9.56
C LYS A 27 -11.14 -6.70 -9.59
N THR A 28 -9.86 -6.32 -9.55
CA THR A 28 -8.74 -7.27 -9.67
C THR A 28 -8.09 -7.61 -8.33
N ASP A 29 -8.08 -6.67 -7.38
CA ASP A 29 -7.26 -6.79 -6.17
C ASP A 29 -8.03 -6.97 -4.86
N SER A 30 -9.37 -7.03 -4.89
CA SER A 30 -10.20 -7.16 -3.69
C SER A 30 -9.85 -8.36 -2.80
N MET A 31 -9.61 -9.54 -3.39
CA MET A 31 -9.22 -10.74 -2.64
C MET A 31 -7.84 -10.57 -1.98
N ASN A 32 -6.85 -10.03 -2.72
CA ASN A 32 -5.52 -9.77 -2.19
C ASN A 32 -5.54 -8.77 -1.02
N ILE A 33 -6.33 -7.70 -1.15
CA ILE A 33 -6.48 -6.67 -0.12
C ILE A 33 -7.11 -7.24 1.16
N GLN A 34 -8.13 -8.09 1.00
CA GLN A 34 -8.79 -8.74 2.11
C GLN A 34 -7.84 -9.69 2.87
N ASP A 35 -7.05 -10.49 2.14
CA ASP A 35 -6.07 -11.41 2.73
C ASP A 35 -4.95 -10.66 3.47
N LEU A 36 -4.56 -9.48 2.96
CA LEU A 36 -3.59 -8.59 3.59
C LEU A 36 -4.18 -7.73 4.73
N GLN A 37 -5.49 -7.83 4.99
CA GLN A 37 -6.20 -6.99 5.97
C GLN A 37 -5.92 -5.49 5.76
N ASN A 38 -5.89 -5.05 4.49
CA ASN A 38 -5.56 -3.69 4.06
C ASN A 38 -4.14 -3.22 4.45
N LYS A 39 -3.24 -4.10 4.89
CA LYS A 39 -1.90 -3.71 5.37
C LYS A 39 -0.80 -4.36 4.54
N ALA A 40 0.13 -3.55 4.05
CA ALA A 40 1.28 -4.04 3.31
C ALA A 40 2.58 -3.35 3.74
N VAL A 41 3.67 -4.11 3.83
CA VAL A 41 5.01 -3.57 4.06
C VAL A 41 5.70 -3.41 2.72
N ILE A 42 5.99 -2.16 2.33
CA ILE A 42 6.55 -1.82 1.02
C ILE A 42 7.90 -1.14 1.20
N SER A 43 8.89 -1.53 0.39
CA SER A 43 10.21 -0.90 0.40
C SER A 43 10.17 0.50 -0.22
N PHE A 44 10.94 1.44 0.32
CA PHE A 44 10.93 2.83 -0.18
C PHE A 44 11.31 2.96 -1.65
N GLY A 45 12.19 2.08 -2.16
CA GLY A 45 12.56 2.07 -3.57
C GLY A 45 11.41 1.71 -4.54
N LYS A 46 10.29 1.19 -4.01
CA LYS A 46 9.07 0.88 -4.79
C LYS A 46 7.93 1.86 -4.50
N MET A 47 8.16 2.88 -3.67
CA MET A 47 7.15 3.86 -3.31
C MET A 47 7.33 5.14 -4.10
N LYS A 48 6.21 5.79 -4.42
CA LYS A 48 6.19 7.15 -4.96
C LYS A 48 5.27 8.01 -4.11
N LEU A 49 5.70 9.24 -3.82
CA LEU A 49 4.86 10.21 -3.11
C LEU A 49 3.69 10.63 -4.02
N VAL A 50 2.46 10.31 -3.60
CA VAL A 50 1.23 10.64 -4.34
C VAL A 50 0.68 12.01 -3.95
N SER A 51 0.81 12.37 -2.67
CA SER A 51 0.45 13.70 -2.15
C SER A 51 1.18 13.96 -0.84
N ALA A 52 1.72 15.17 -0.67
CA ALA A 52 2.16 15.68 0.62
C ALA A 52 1.12 16.70 1.09
N LYS A 53 0.53 16.47 2.26
CA LYS A 53 -0.33 17.45 2.91
C LYS A 53 0.49 18.29 3.88
#